data_AF-A0A1F4EJ01-F1
#
_entry.id   AF-A0A1F4EJ01-F1
#
_cell.length_a   1.000
_cell.length_b   1.000
_cell.length_c   1.000
_cell.angle_alpha   90.00
_cell.angle_beta   90.00
_cell.angle_gamma   90.00
#
_symmetry.space_group_name_H-M   'P 1'
#
loop_
_entity.id
_entity.type
_entity.pdbx_description
1 polymer ?
#
loop_
_entity_poly.entity_id
_entity_poly.type
_entity_poly.pdbx_seq_one_letter_code
_entity_poly.pdbx_strand_id
1 'polypeptide(L)'
;MSNLEDPRVLFAAERTLMAWSRTAAGLMAFGFLVDRSSVLLPGNTPRPNFAFWIGLAFILLGVVLSALSIAQYRRSVAALRPVEVPPGYWVNLSVYASAVIGLLGVALALYLVVG
;
A
#
# COMPACT_ATOMS: atom_id res chain seq x y z
N MET A 1 -1.32 -6.57 -34.77
CA MET A 1 -2.50 -7.07 -34.03
C MET A 1 -2.17 -6.97 -32.55
N SER A 2 -2.99 -6.27 -31.76
CA SER A 2 -2.68 -5.97 -30.36
C SER A 2 -2.77 -7.24 -29.50
N ASN A 3 -1.68 -7.59 -28.82
CA ASN A 3 -1.56 -8.69 -27.84
C ASN A 3 -2.37 -8.42 -26.55
N LEU A 4 -3.64 -8.00 -26.67
CA LEU A 4 -4.53 -7.80 -25.52
C LEU A 4 -5.09 -9.13 -25.00
N GLU A 5 -5.14 -10.16 -25.85
CA GLU A 5 -5.72 -11.47 -25.56
C GLU A 5 -4.80 -12.42 -24.75
N ASP A 6 -3.64 -11.95 -24.26
CA ASP A 6 -2.70 -12.79 -23.50
C ASP A 6 -2.98 -12.70 -21.97
N PRO A 7 -3.34 -13.83 -21.30
CA PRO A 7 -3.57 -13.85 -19.85
C PRO A 7 -2.36 -13.39 -19.03
N ARG A 8 -1.15 -13.31 -19.62
CA ARG A 8 0.04 -12.70 -18.99
C ARG A 8 -0.17 -11.25 -18.57
N VAL A 9 -1.06 -10.49 -19.23
CA VAL A 9 -1.33 -9.08 -18.89
C VAL A 9 -1.96 -8.97 -17.49
N LEU A 10 -2.87 -9.88 -17.13
CA LEU A 10 -3.45 -9.96 -15.79
C LEU A 10 -2.38 -10.25 -14.74
N PHE A 11 -1.53 -11.25 -14.99
CA PHE A 11 -0.46 -11.62 -14.06
C PHE A 11 0.61 -10.52 -13.92
N ALA A 12 0.86 -9.74 -14.98
CA ALA A 12 1.73 -8.57 -14.91
C ALA A 12 1.11 -7.47 -14.06
N ALA A 13 -0.17 -7.16 -14.25
CA ALA A 13 -0.90 -6.18 -13.44
C ALA A 13 -0.89 -6.58 -11.95
N GLU A 14 -1.13 -7.85 -11.64
CA GLU A 14 -1.10 -8.36 -10.27
C GLU A 14 0.29 -8.23 -9.62
N ARG A 15 1.36 -8.57 -10.35
CA ARG A 15 2.74 -8.40 -9.87
C ARG A 15 3.05 -6.94 -9.55
N THR A 16 2.56 -6.00 -10.37
CA THR A 16 2.74 -4.58 -10.08
C THR A 16 1.97 -4.17 -8.83
N LEU A 17 0.73 -4.61 -8.64
CA LEU A 17 -0.02 -4.32 -7.42
C LEU A 17 0.69 -4.88 -6.17
N MET A 18 1.26 -6.08 -6.24
CA MET A 18 2.04 -6.68 -5.13
C MET A 18 3.36 -5.95 -4.86
N ALA A 19 3.97 -5.35 -5.88
CA ALA A 19 5.14 -4.50 -5.68
C ALA A 19 4.75 -3.20 -4.95
N TRP A 20 3.61 -2.61 -5.31
CA TRP A 20 3.10 -1.40 -4.65
C TRP A 20 2.63 -1.64 -3.21
N SER A 21 2.07 -2.81 -2.91
CA SER A 21 1.69 -3.16 -1.54
C SER A 21 2.92 -3.29 -0.63
N ARG A 22 4.03 -3.81 -1.15
CA ARG A 22 5.30 -3.88 -0.43
C ARG A 22 5.91 -2.51 -0.16
N THR A 23 5.89 -1.60 -1.14
CA THR A 23 6.40 -0.23 -0.93
C THR A 23 5.52 0.53 0.06
N ALA A 24 4.19 0.38 -0.02
CA ALA A 24 3.25 0.95 0.94
C ALA A 24 3.54 0.46 2.37
N ALA A 25 3.69 -0.85 2.57
CA ALA A 25 4.01 -1.42 3.88
C ALA A 25 5.36 -0.95 4.42
N GLY A 26 6.38 -0.84 3.56
CA GLY A 26 7.69 -0.30 3.93
C GLY A 26 7.63 1.16 4.40
N LEU A 27 6.85 2.00 3.71
CA LEU A 27 6.64 3.39 4.10
C LEU A 27 5.92 3.51 5.46
N MET A 28 4.90 2.67 5.69
CA MET A 28 4.18 2.65 6.98
C MET A 28 5.12 2.22 8.12
N ALA A 29 5.89 1.14 7.94
CA ALA A 29 6.84 0.66 8.93
C ALA A 29 7.93 1.70 9.24
N PHE A 30 8.43 2.38 8.21
CA PHE A 30 9.41 3.46 8.36
C PHE A 30 8.81 4.65 9.11
N GLY A 31 7.60 5.09 8.76
CA GLY A 31 6.92 6.19 9.45
C GLY A 31 6.70 5.90 10.94
N PHE A 32 6.35 4.66 11.29
CA PHE A 32 6.24 4.22 12.68
C PHE A 32 7.58 4.25 13.42
N LEU A 33 8.66 3.81 12.76
CA LEU A 33 10.01 3.85 13.34
C LEU A 33 10.50 5.28 13.58
N VAL A 34 10.18 6.21 12.67
CA VAL A 34 10.52 7.63 12.81
C VAL A 34 9.79 8.24 14.01
N ASP A 35 8.50 7.95 14.20
CA ASP A 35 7.76 8.40 15.38
C ASP A 35 8.39 7.89 16.69
N ARG A 36 8.71 6.59 16.75
CA ARG A 36 9.29 5.94 17.94
C ARG A 36 10.78 6.22 18.16
N SER A 37 11.42 6.98 17.28
CA SER A 37 12.85 7.32 17.39
C SER A 37 13.22 8.03 18.69
N SER A 38 12.30 8.81 19.27
CA SER A 38 12.49 9.51 20.56
C SER A 38 12.65 8.57 21.75
N VAL A 39 12.03 7.38 21.70
CA VAL A 39 12.13 6.33 22.71
C VAL A 39 13.39 5.48 22.51
N LEU A 40 13.81 5.30 21.25
CA LEU A 40 14.94 4.45 20.89
C LEU A 40 16.32 5.12 21.13
N LEU A 41 16.37 6.45 21.19
CA LEU A 41 17.61 7.24 21.32
C LEU A 41 17.51 8.24 22.49
N PRO A 42 17.59 7.79 23.76
CA PRO A 42 17.56 8.68 24.90
C PRO A 42 18.76 9.65 24.88
N GLY A 43 18.49 10.96 24.75
CA GLY A 43 19.49 12.02 24.82
C GLY A 43 19.70 12.84 23.54
N ASN A 44 19.24 12.37 22.38
CA ASN A 44 19.30 13.12 21.11
C ASN A 44 17.88 13.26 20.55
N THR A 45 17.07 14.08 21.20
CA THR A 45 15.66 14.25 20.79
C THR A 45 15.56 15.25 19.63
N PRO A 46 15.24 14.81 18.40
CA PRO A 46 14.55 15.71 17.48
C PRO A 46 13.27 16.19 18.17
N ARG A 47 12.87 17.45 17.96
CA ARG A 47 11.67 18.03 18.57
C ARG A 47 10.52 17.00 18.47
N PRO A 48 9.92 16.55 19.58
CA PRO A 48 8.99 15.40 19.58
C PRO A 48 7.85 15.58 18.57
N ASN A 49 7.39 16.83 18.40
CA ASN A 49 6.36 17.16 17.42
C ASN A 49 6.82 16.96 15.97
N PHE A 50 8.09 17.21 15.63
CA PHE A 50 8.59 17.12 14.25
C PHE A 50 8.74 15.67 13.78
N ALA A 51 9.26 14.80 14.63
CA ALA A 51 9.35 13.37 14.34
C ALA A 51 7.96 12.74 14.17
N PHE A 52 7.00 13.13 15.02
CA PHE A 52 5.59 12.74 14.90
C PHE A 52 4.99 13.12 13.53
N TRP A 53 5.12 14.39 13.11
CA TRP A 53 4.57 14.85 11.83
C TRP A 53 5.20 14.13 10.63
N ILE A 54 6.50 13.85 10.67
CA ILE A 54 7.19 13.09 9.63
C ILE A 54 6.68 11.64 9.60
N GLY A 55 6.63 10.97 10.76
CA GLY A 55 6.14 9.59 10.86
C GLY A 55 4.72 9.44 10.34
N LEU A 56 3.84 10.35 10.74
CA LEU A 56 2.46 10.42 10.26
C LEU A 56 2.39 10.64 8.75
N ALA A 57 3.20 11.54 8.20
CA ALA A 57 3.25 11.79 6.75
C ALA A 57 3.66 10.53 5.96
N PHE A 58 4.66 9.77 6.44
CA PHE A 58 5.08 8.52 5.81
C PHE A 58 3.99 7.44 5.85
N ILE A 59 3.27 7.31 6.96
CA ILE A 59 2.17 6.35 7.10
C ILE A 59 1.02 6.73 6.16
N LEU A 60 0.61 8.00 6.14
CA LEU A 60 -0.43 8.49 5.24
C LEU A 60 -0.04 8.29 3.77
N LEU A 61 1.23 8.54 3.42
CA LEU A 61 1.73 8.30 2.08
C LEU A 61 1.64 6.81 1.72
N GLY A 62 1.97 5.90 2.65
CA GLY A 62 1.77 4.46 2.47
C GLY A 62 0.29 4.08 2.28
N VAL A 63 -0.63 4.66 3.04
CA VAL A 63 -2.09 4.44 2.89
C VAL A 63 -2.57 4.89 1.51
N VAL A 64 -2.15 6.09 1.07
CA VAL A 64 -2.48 6.62 -0.25
C VAL A 64 -1.92 5.72 -1.35
N LEU A 65 -0.67 5.25 -1.22
CA LEU A 65 -0.05 4.36 -2.20
C LEU A 65 -0.82 3.03 -2.33
N SER A 66 -1.30 2.50 -1.21
CA SER A 66 -2.14 1.29 -1.19
C SER A 66 -3.50 1.53 -1.86
N ALA A 67 -4.13 2.68 -1.61
CA ALA A 67 -5.38 3.04 -2.28
C ALA A 67 -5.18 3.21 -3.81
N LEU A 68 -4.08 3.85 -4.21
CA LEU A 68 -3.72 4.04 -5.62
C LEU A 68 -3.42 2.70 -6.31
N SER A 69 -2.77 1.75 -5.65
CA SER A 69 -2.50 0.43 -6.23
C SER A 69 -3.79 -0.34 -6.52
N ILE A 70 -4.77 -0.28 -5.61
CA ILE A 70 -6.10 -0.84 -5.81
C ILE A 70 -6.81 -0.15 -6.96
N ALA A 71 -6.82 1.18 -6.99
CA ALA A 71 -7.46 1.95 -8.05
C ALA A 71 -6.87 1.63 -9.43
N GLN A 72 -5.53 1.57 -9.51
CA GLN A 72 -4.81 1.23 -10.74
C GLN A 72 -5.14 -0.19 -11.20
N TYR A 73 -5.12 -1.18 -10.30
CA TYR A 73 -5.47 -2.56 -10.64
C TYR A 73 -6.92 -2.70 -11.09
N ARG A 74 -7.87 -2.04 -10.42
CA ARG A 74 -9.28 -2.05 -10.85
C ARG A 74 -9.45 -1.39 -12.20
N ARG A 75 -8.74 -0.30 -12.48
CA ARG A 75 -8.76 0.37 -13.79
C ARG A 75 -8.14 -0.51 -14.88
N SER A 76 -7.04 -1.20 -14.57
CA SER A 76 -6.43 -2.18 -15.48
C SER A 76 -7.43 -3.31 -15.78
N VAL A 77 -7.98 -3.96 -14.76
CA VAL A 77 -8.95 -5.07 -14.91
C VAL A 77 -10.22 -4.64 -15.65
N ALA A 78 -10.74 -3.44 -15.40
CA ALA A 78 -11.91 -2.92 -16.10
C ALA A 78 -11.66 -2.64 -17.60
N ALA A 79 -10.39 -2.50 -18.01
CA ALA A 79 -10.00 -2.34 -19.40
C ALA A 79 -9.76 -3.68 -20.13
N LEU A 80 -9.67 -4.81 -19.41
CA LEU A 80 -9.56 -6.14 -20.01
C LEU A 80 -10.95 -6.66 -20.44
N ARG A 81 -10.99 -7.39 -21.55
CA ARG A 81 -12.22 -7.99 -22.07
C ARG A 81 -12.59 -9.25 -21.26
N PRO A 82 -13.87 -9.62 -21.13
CA PRO A 82 -14.32 -10.80 -20.37
C PRO A 82 -13.67 -12.13 -20.78
N VAL A 83 -13.08 -12.19 -21.98
CA VAL A 83 -12.42 -13.39 -22.54
C VAL A 83 -11.02 -13.63 -21.95
N GLU A 84 -10.42 -12.63 -21.30
CA GLU A 84 -9.03 -12.66 -20.83
C GLU A 84 -8.88 -13.20 -19.40
N VAL A 85 -9.97 -13.33 -18.63
CA VAL A 85 -9.94 -13.83 -17.25
C VAL A 85 -10.16 -15.35 -17.23
N PRO A 86 -9.18 -16.17 -16.79
CA PRO A 86 -9.37 -17.61 -16.70
C PRO A 86 -10.54 -17.96 -15.77
N PRO A 87 -11.45 -18.87 -16.18
CA PRO A 87 -12.58 -19.26 -15.33
C PRO A 87 -12.07 -19.88 -14.02
N GLY A 88 -12.50 -19.32 -12.88
CA GLY A 88 -12.11 -19.75 -11.54
C GLY A 88 -10.93 -18.99 -10.91
N TYR A 89 -10.33 -18.00 -11.57
CA TYR A 89 -9.21 -17.24 -11.03
C TYR A 89 -9.64 -16.18 -9.99
N TRP A 90 -9.01 -16.19 -8.81
CA TRP A 90 -9.30 -15.26 -7.72
C TRP A 90 -8.57 -13.91 -7.87
N VAL A 91 -8.95 -13.14 -8.89
CA VAL A 91 -8.44 -11.76 -9.14
C VAL A 91 -8.53 -10.83 -7.91
N ASN A 92 -9.44 -11.11 -6.98
CA ASN A 92 -9.67 -10.23 -5.82
C ASN A 92 -8.66 -10.42 -4.68
N LEU A 93 -7.88 -11.52 -4.63
CA LEU A 93 -6.96 -11.79 -3.52
C LEU A 93 -5.97 -10.64 -3.31
N SER A 94 -5.44 -10.14 -4.42
CA SER A 94 -4.50 -9.03 -4.46
C SER A 94 -5.10 -7.71 -3.97
N VAL A 95 -6.36 -7.45 -4.33
CA VAL A 95 -7.12 -6.30 -3.85
C VAL A 95 -7.34 -6.41 -2.34
N TYR A 96 -7.73 -7.58 -1.83
CA TYR A 96 -7.91 -7.80 -0.39
C TYR A 96 -6.62 -7.58 0.39
N ALA A 97 -5.50 -8.12 -0.09
CA ALA A 97 -4.19 -7.95 0.57
C ALA A 97 -3.81 -6.46 0.67
N SER A 98 -3.95 -5.70 -0.42
CA SER A 98 -3.66 -4.26 -0.42
C SER A 98 -4.64 -3.49 0.47
N ALA A 99 -5.93 -3.85 0.46
CA ALA A 99 -6.94 -3.23 1.30
C ALA A 99 -6.65 -3.45 2.79
N VAL A 100 -6.26 -4.67 3.18
CA VAL A 100 -5.86 -4.99 4.56
C VAL A 100 -4.64 -4.15 4.98
N ILE A 101 -3.62 -4.03 4.11
CA ILE A 101 -2.45 -3.18 4.39
C ILE A 101 -2.86 -1.71 4.54
N GLY A 102 -3.76 -1.22 3.69
CA GLY A 102 -4.29 0.15 3.78
C GLY A 102 -5.04 0.38 5.09
N LEU A 103 -5.92 -0.55 5.48
CA LEU A 103 -6.68 -0.48 6.74
C LEU A 103 -5.76 -0.52 7.96
N LEU A 104 -4.74 -1.37 7.95
CA LEU A 104 -3.72 -1.40 9.01
C LEU A 104 -2.95 -0.07 9.08
N GLY A 105 -2.61 0.54 7.95
CA GLY A 105 -2.00 1.86 7.90
C GLY A 105 -2.89 2.97 8.50
N VAL A 106 -4.20 2.94 8.21
CA VAL A 106 -5.16 3.88 8.80
C VAL A 106 -5.28 3.66 10.31
N ALA A 107 -5.39 2.41 10.75
CA ALA A 107 -5.43 2.07 12.17
C ALA A 107 -4.16 2.52 12.90
N LEU A 108 -2.99 2.37 12.27
CA LEU A 108 -1.71 2.82 12.80
C LEU A 108 -1.63 4.35 12.90
N ALA A 109 -2.12 5.08 11.88
CA ALA A 109 -2.20 6.54 11.92
C ALA A 109 -3.12 7.03 13.05
N LEU A 110 -4.30 6.40 13.22
CA LEU A 110 -5.21 6.72 14.31
C LEU A 110 -4.59 6.42 15.68
N TYR A 111 -3.91 5.29 15.81
CA TYR A 111 -3.20 4.93 17.03
C TYR A 111 -2.15 5.97 17.40
N LEU A 112 -1.38 6.48 16.42
CA LEU A 112 -0.39 7.54 16.64
C LEU A 112 -1.02 8.87 17.03
N VAL A 113 -2.19 9.22 16.49
CA VAL A 113 -2.85 10.50 16.83
C VAL A 113 -3.47 10.47 18.22
N VAL A 114 -3.91 9.30 18.68
CA VAL A 114 -4.58 9.13 19.99
C VAL A 114 -3.59 8.84 21.13
N GLY A 115 -2.51 8.12 20.85
CA GLY A 115 -1.50 7.70 21.84
C GLY A 115 -0.33 8.68 21.95
#